data_AF-A0A2C5Y479-F1
#
_entry.id   AF-A0A2C5Y479-F1
#
_cell.length_a   1.000
_cell.length_b   1.000
_cell.length_c   1.000
_cell.angle_alpha   90.00
_cell.angle_beta   90.00
_cell.angle_gamma   90.00
#
_symmetry.space_group_name_H-M   'P 1'
#
loop_
_entity.id
_entity.type
_entity.pdbx_description
1 polymer ?
#
loop_
_entity_poly.entity_id
_entity_poly.type
_entity_poly.pdbx_seq_one_letter_code
_entity_poly.pdbx_strand_id
1 'polypeptide(L)'
;MGSQQPPAPLQASFSGFLFDLDGTLVDSTAAIVKHWHSVGEQIGVPAQTILETSHGRRSIDVFQAVAPDKATWECASPRPRAARLLRLRL
;
A
#
# COMPACT_ATOMS: atom_id res chain seq x y z
N MET A 1 49.67 5.10 -14.85
CA MET A 1 48.20 4.97 -14.67
C MET A 1 47.94 4.86 -13.18
N GLY A 2 47.57 5.97 -12.54
CA GLY A 2 47.35 6.00 -11.09
C GLY A 2 46.07 5.27 -10.72
N SER A 3 46.19 4.26 -9.87
CA SER A 3 45.08 3.57 -9.24
C SER A 3 44.29 4.55 -8.38
N GLN A 4 43.10 4.95 -8.84
CA GLN A 4 42.13 5.69 -8.03
C GLN A 4 41.57 4.73 -6.99
N GLN A 5 41.92 4.94 -5.72
CA GLN A 5 41.36 4.22 -4.59
C GLN A 5 39.90 4.66 -4.41
N PRO A 6 38.92 3.75 -4.27
CA PRO A 6 37.54 4.15 -4.03
C PRO A 6 37.46 5.01 -2.76
N PRO A 7 36.58 6.04 -2.76
CA PRO A 7 36.42 6.91 -1.60
C PRO A 7 36.05 6.07 -0.38
N ALA A 8 36.61 6.43 0.78
CA ALA A 8 36.28 5.77 2.04
C ALA A 8 34.76 5.83 2.30
N PRO A 9 34.16 4.77 2.85
CA PRO A 9 32.74 4.75 3.14
C PRO A 9 32.36 5.86 4.12
N LEU A 10 31.29 6.58 3.81
CA LEU A 10 30.74 7.60 4.68
C LEU A 10 30.13 6.93 5.93
N GLN A 11 30.64 7.29 7.10
CA GLN A 11 30.05 6.87 8.38
C GLN A 11 29.24 8.02 8.98
N ALA A 12 28.02 7.71 9.43
CA ALA A 12 27.15 8.62 10.13
C ALA A 12 26.48 7.91 11.30
N SER A 13 26.24 8.63 12.40
CA SER A 13 25.60 8.12 13.61
C SER A 13 24.23 8.77 13.79
N PHE A 14 23.22 7.97 14.12
CA PHE A 14 21.84 8.42 14.33
C PHE A 14 21.28 7.78 15.60
N SER A 15 20.36 8.49 16.27
CA SER A 15 19.69 7.97 17.47
C SER A 15 18.57 6.98 17.15
N GLY A 16 18.13 6.88 15.89
CA GLY A 16 17.09 5.96 15.47
C GLY A 16 16.82 6.05 13.97
N PHE A 17 16.05 5.07 13.48
CA PHE A 17 15.64 4.97 12.08
C PHE A 17 14.13 4.79 12.01
N LEU A 18 13.51 5.44 11.03
CA LEU A 18 12.11 5.23 10.68
C LEU A 18 12.06 4.66 9.27
N PHE A 19 11.51 3.45 9.14
CA PHE A 19 11.31 2.78 7.87
C PHE A 19 9.82 2.76 7.56
N ASP A 20 9.48 3.11 6.32
CA ASP A 20 8.19 2.76 5.75
C ASP A 20 8.12 1.25 5.47
N LEU A 21 6.93 0.69 5.30
CA LEU A 21 6.74 -0.75 5.08
C LEU A 21 6.67 -1.07 3.59
N ASP A 22 5.64 -0.56 2.93
CA ASP A 22 5.26 -0.91 1.56
C ASP A 22 6.21 -0.25 0.56
N GLY A 23 6.96 -1.04 -0.20
CA GLY A 23 7.96 -0.56 -1.15
C GLY A 23 9.29 -0.13 -0.51
N THR A 24 9.41 -0.15 0.83
CA THR A 24 10.68 0.09 1.55
C THR A 24 11.25 -1.19 2.16
N LEU A 25 10.48 -1.86 3.03
CA LEU A 25 10.91 -3.13 3.65
C LEU A 25 10.42 -4.36 2.86
N VAL A 26 9.26 -4.25 2.23
CA VAL A 26 8.62 -5.34 1.47
C VAL A 26 8.19 -4.83 0.12
N ASP A 27 8.50 -5.57 -0.95
CA ASP A 27 7.89 -5.32 -2.26
C ASP A 27 6.45 -5.84 -2.28
N SER A 28 5.52 -4.99 -1.86
CA SER A 28 4.08 -5.25 -1.85
C SER A 28 3.39 -4.74 -3.12
N THR A 29 4.14 -4.27 -4.12
CA THR A 29 3.61 -3.61 -5.33
C THR A 29 2.57 -4.47 -6.05
N ALA A 30 2.89 -5.74 -6.32
CA ALA A 30 1.98 -6.64 -7.04
C ALA A 30 0.68 -6.91 -6.26
N ALA A 31 0.76 -6.98 -4.93
CA ALA A 31 -0.41 -7.20 -4.07
C ALA A 31 -1.31 -5.96 -4.05
N ILE A 32 -0.71 -4.76 -3.93
CA ILE A 32 -1.42 -3.47 -3.96
C ILE A 32 -2.11 -3.26 -5.31
N VAL A 33 -1.42 -3.53 -6.43
CA VAL A 33 -1.99 -3.45 -7.78
C VAL A 33 -3.21 -4.36 -7.90
N LYS A 34 -3.08 -5.64 -7.52
CA LYS A 34 -4.19 -6.59 -7.55
C LYS A 34 -5.37 -6.15 -6.68
N HIS A 35 -5.10 -5.59 -5.49
CA HIS A 35 -6.13 -5.08 -4.61
C HIS A 35 -6.92 -3.95 -5.26
N TRP A 36 -6.23 -2.95 -5.81
CA TRP A 36 -6.89 -1.81 -6.45
C TRP A 36 -7.60 -2.15 -7.76
N HIS A 37 -7.16 -3.18 -8.48
CA HIS A 37 -7.94 -3.76 -9.58
C HIS A 37 -9.30 -4.29 -9.09
N SER A 38 -9.29 -5.13 -8.05
CA SER A 38 -10.53 -5.70 -7.52
C SER A 38 -11.45 -4.65 -6.89
N VAL A 39 -10.90 -3.62 -6.25
CA VAL A 39 -11.68 -2.51 -5.70
C VAL A 39 -12.26 -1.65 -6.82
N GLY A 40 -11.46 -1.30 -7.83
CA GLY A 40 -11.89 -0.50 -8.98
C GLY A 40 -13.10 -1.11 -9.70
N GLU A 41 -13.09 -2.43 -9.90
CA GLU A 41 -14.22 -3.18 -10.43
C GLU A 41 -15.49 -3.05 -9.56
N GLN A 42 -15.35 -3.02 -8.23
CA GLN A 42 -16.48 -2.93 -7.29
C GLN A 42 -17.09 -1.53 -7.21
N ILE A 43 -16.27 -0.49 -7.35
CA ILE A 43 -16.71 0.91 -7.22
C ILE A 43 -16.94 1.60 -8.58
N GLY A 44 -16.64 0.91 -9.69
CA GLY A 44 -16.79 1.45 -11.04
C GLY A 44 -15.73 2.49 -11.43
N VAL A 45 -14.58 2.48 -10.77
CA VAL A 45 -13.46 3.41 -11.03
C VAL A 45 -12.29 2.63 -11.64
N PRO A 46 -11.67 3.09 -12.74
CA PRO A 46 -10.50 2.44 -13.30
C PRO A 46 -9.36 2.33 -12.29
N ALA A 47 -8.80 1.12 -12.14
CA ALA A 47 -7.72 0.86 -11.19
C ALA A 47 -6.51 1.78 -11.38
N GLN A 48 -6.20 2.14 -12.63
CA GLN A 48 -5.11 3.04 -12.96
C GLN A 48 -5.26 4.42 -12.29
N THR A 49 -6.47 4.99 -12.31
CA THR A 49 -6.80 6.26 -11.66
C THR A 49 -6.60 6.19 -10.14
N ILE A 50 -6.88 5.03 -9.55
CA ILE A 50 -6.68 4.81 -8.12
C ILE A 50 -5.18 4.68 -7.82
N LEU A 51 -4.45 3.91 -8.62
CA LEU A 51 -3.02 3.64 -8.43
C LEU A 51 -2.18 4.92 -8.50
N GLU A 52 -2.48 5.82 -9.43
CA GLU A 52 -1.82 7.13 -9.59
C GLU A 52 -1.87 7.98 -8.32
N THR A 53 -2.89 7.81 -7.49
CA THR A 53 -3.11 8.63 -6.30
C THR A 53 -2.95 7.87 -4.99
N SER A 54 -2.60 6.57 -5.02
CA SER A 54 -2.64 5.69 -3.84
C SER A 54 -1.31 5.44 -3.13
N HIS A 55 -0.18 5.67 -3.80
CA HIS A 55 1.14 5.34 -3.24
C HIS A 55 1.39 6.02 -1.89
N GLY A 56 1.80 5.25 -0.88
CA GLY A 56 2.12 5.74 0.47
C GLY A 56 0.94 6.35 1.24
N ARG A 57 -0.29 6.19 0.75
CA ARG A 57 -1.50 6.76 1.39
C ARG A 57 -2.36 5.67 2.00
N ARG A 58 -3.07 6.04 3.06
CA ARG A 58 -4.05 5.15 3.69
C ARG A 58 -5.20 4.92 2.71
N SER A 59 -5.69 3.68 2.62
CA SER A 59 -6.77 3.32 1.71
C SER A 59 -8.03 4.19 1.90
N ILE A 60 -8.35 4.61 3.13
CA ILE A 60 -9.50 5.50 3.38
C ILE A 60 -9.35 6.87 2.71
N ASP A 61 -8.15 7.43 2.66
CA ASP A 61 -7.90 8.72 2.01
C ASP A 61 -7.95 8.60 0.49
N VAL A 62 -7.62 7.42 -0.04
CA VAL A 62 -7.76 7.08 -1.46
C VAL A 62 -9.24 6.99 -1.81
N PHE A 63 -10.04 6.25 -1.03
CA PHE A 63 -11.49 6.22 -1.20
C PHE A 63 -12.11 7.60 -1.12
N GLN A 64 -11.70 8.44 -0.16
CA GLN A 64 -12.18 9.80 -0.03
C GLN A 64 -11.93 10.65 -1.29
N ALA A 65 -10.87 10.35 -2.05
CA ALA A 65 -10.56 11.05 -3.29
C ALA A 65 -11.32 10.52 -4.51
N VAL A 66 -11.51 9.20 -4.64
CA VAL A 66 -12.05 8.59 -5.87
C VAL A 66 -13.51 8.15 -5.77
N ALA A 67 -14.00 7.87 -4.56
CA ALA A 67 -15.36 7.42 -4.26
C ALA A 67 -15.74 7.80 -2.81
N PRO A 68 -16.04 9.07 -2.53
CA PRO A 68 -16.29 9.57 -1.17
C PRO A 68 -17.41 8.83 -0.43
N ASP A 69 -18.43 8.37 -1.16
CA ASP A 69 -19.55 7.57 -0.63
C ASP A 69 -19.10 6.17 -0.14
N LYS A 70 -17.92 5.71 -0.58
CA LYS A 70 -17.29 4.45 -0.18
C LYS A 70 -16.17 4.61 0.85
N ALA A 71 -15.87 5.83 1.31
CA ALA A 71 -14.82 6.13 2.28
C ALA A 71 -15.20 5.72 3.70
N THR A 72 -15.47 4.43 3.89
CA THR A 72 -15.86 3.81 5.15
C THR A 72 -14.78 2.86 5.65
N TRP A 73 -14.76 2.59 6.95
CA TRP A 73 -13.81 1.64 7.54
C TRP A 73 -14.04 0.20 7.06
N GLU A 74 -15.27 -0.14 6.67
CA GLU A 74 -15.57 -1.46 6.09
C GLU A 74 -14.91 -1.65 4.73
N CYS A 75 -14.85 -0.61 3.91
CA CYS A 75 -14.13 -0.63 2.63
C CYS A 75 -12.61 -0.53 2.80
N ALA A 76 -12.12 0.27 3.76
CA ALA A 76 -10.68 0.45 4.00
C ALA A 76 -10.04 -0.72 4.78
N SER A 77 -10.82 -1.47 5.56
CA SER A 77 -10.37 -2.63 6.33
C SER A 77 -11.31 -3.81 6.08
N PRO A 78 -11.37 -4.33 4.84
CA PRO A 78 -12.29 -5.38 4.49
C PRO A 78 -11.93 -6.65 5.27
N ARG A 79 -12.92 -7.19 5.99
CA ARG A 79 -12.73 -8.44 6.74
C ARG A 79 -12.33 -9.56 5.77
N PRO A 80 -11.34 -10.40 6.11
CA PRO A 80 -10.94 -11.50 5.25
C PRO A 80 -12.14 -12.40 4.95
N ARG A 81 -12.40 -12.67 3.67
CA ARG A 81 -13.58 -13.44 3.20
C ARG A 81 -13.70 -14.81 3.89
N ALA A 82 -12.59 -15.41 4.33
CA ALA A 82 -12.57 -16.65 5.09
C ALA A 82 -13.33 -16.60 6.44
N ALA A 83 -13.41 -15.43 7.08
CA ALA A 83 -14.08 -15.27 8.37
C ALA A 83 -15.61 -15.28 8.28
N ARG A 84 -16.19 -15.12 7.08
CA ARG A 84 -17.65 -15.09 6.89
C ARG A 84 -18.30 -16.49 6.95
N LEU A 85 -17.53 -17.55 6.69
CA LEU A 85 -18.04 -18.94 6.69
C LEU A 85 -18.21 -19.54 8.10
N LEU A 86 -17.59 -18.95 9.13
CA LEU A 86 -17.69 -19.43 10.52
C LEU A 86 -18.93 -18.92 11.29
N ARG A 87 -19.71 -17.98 10.72
CA ARG A 87 -20.92 -17.43 11.37
C ARG A 87 -22.26 -18.04 10.90
N LEU A 88 -22.25 -19.00 9.97
CA LEU A 88 -23.46 -19.67 9.47
C LEU A 88 -23.68 -21.08 10.06
N ARG A 89 -23.08 -21.40 11.21
CA ARG A 89 -23.21 -22.71 11.88
C ARG A 89 -23.42 -22.65 13.41
N LEU A 90 -24.09 -21.62 13.91
CA LEU A 90 -24.70 -21.64 15.25
C LEU A 90 -26.14 -21.16 15.15
#